data_AF-A0ABD7HG69-F1
#
_entry.id   AF-A0ABD7HG69-F1
#
_cell.length_a   1.000
_cell.length_b   1.000
_cell.length_c   1.000
_cell.angle_alpha   90.00
_cell.angle_beta   90.00
_cell.angle_gamma   90.00
#
_symmetry.space_group_name_H-M   'P 1'
#
loop_
_entity.id
_entity.type
_entity.pdbx_description
1 polymer ?
#
loop_
_entity_poly.entity_id
_entity_poly.type
_entity_poly.pdbx_seq_one_letter_code
_entity_poly.pdbx_strand_id
1 'polypeptide(L)'
;MANDDTDVLDTDTDAETGTDTETDDTAEEVSDDAAKDETGEQSGKAGSEAARYRRRLRETEAERDALRTQLAAQHESLLAGVIEPKLVRAAGFDPAEALDDNGVFDPDKAADLARRTNGELGLGPRRPLPVSVAGQSRDRDRGAPRRLAGAFSPENLHRG
;
A
#
# COMPACT_ATOMS: atom_id res chain seq x y z
N MET A 1 15.05 -5.68 60.05
CA MET A 1 14.38 -4.38 60.24
C MET A 1 13.50 -4.20 59.00
N ALA A 2 12.19 -4.18 59.22
CA ALA A 2 11.14 -4.19 58.20
C ALA A 2 10.87 -2.80 57.61
N ASN A 3 10.06 -2.81 56.53
CA ASN A 3 9.13 -1.83 55.94
C ASN A 3 9.29 -2.00 54.41
N ASP A 4 8.50 -2.79 53.66
CA ASP A 4 7.04 -2.84 53.49
C ASP A 4 6.39 -1.47 53.52
N ASP A 5 6.18 -0.88 52.34
CA ASP A 5 4.99 -0.07 52.05
C ASP A 5 4.80 0.04 50.53
N THR A 6 3.58 -0.31 50.16
CA THR A 6 2.94 -0.39 48.85
C THR A 6 2.74 0.98 48.20
N ASP A 7 2.81 1.07 46.88
CA ASP A 7 1.92 1.98 46.15
C ASP A 7 1.49 1.37 44.83
N VAL A 8 0.33 0.71 44.90
CA VAL A 8 -0.45 0.20 43.77
C VAL A 8 -1.43 1.33 43.46
N LEU A 9 -1.18 2.09 42.40
CA LEU A 9 -2.16 3.05 41.91
C LEU A 9 -3.17 2.33 41.02
N ASP A 10 -4.18 1.79 41.69
CA ASP A 10 -5.53 1.62 41.17
C ASP A 10 -6.13 3.01 40.94
N THR A 11 -6.52 3.29 39.70
CA THR A 11 -7.58 4.27 39.43
C THR A 11 -8.57 3.63 38.47
N ASP A 12 -9.54 2.94 39.07
CA ASP A 12 -10.89 2.77 38.53
C ASP A 12 -11.43 4.14 38.10
N THR A 13 -11.84 4.25 36.85
CA THR A 13 -12.77 5.28 36.40
C THR A 13 -13.87 4.56 35.64
N ASP A 14 -14.90 4.20 36.40
CA ASP A 14 -16.20 3.77 35.92
C ASP A 14 -17.08 5.02 35.71
N ALA A 15 -17.53 5.23 34.47
CA ALA A 15 -18.61 6.14 34.12
C ALA A 15 -19.26 5.66 32.80
N GLU A 16 -20.12 4.67 32.97
CA GLU A 16 -21.33 4.38 32.19
C GLU A 16 -21.97 5.61 31.52
N THR A 17 -22.08 5.60 30.19
CA THR A 17 -23.31 6.00 29.48
C THR A 17 -23.31 5.44 28.06
N GLY A 18 -24.24 4.54 27.80
CA GLY A 18 -24.40 3.86 26.52
C GLY A 18 -24.74 4.77 25.35
N THR A 19 -24.31 4.35 24.16
CA THR A 19 -25.01 4.62 22.91
C THR A 19 -24.94 3.36 22.05
N ASP A 20 -26.08 2.70 22.03
CA ASP A 20 -26.50 1.61 21.17
C ASP A 20 -26.15 1.95 19.70
N THR A 21 -25.23 1.19 19.10
CA THR A 21 -25.02 1.17 17.65
C THR A 21 -25.27 -0.25 17.18
N GLU A 22 -26.56 -0.51 16.97
CA GLU A 22 -27.10 -1.60 16.18
C GLU A 22 -26.40 -1.60 14.82
N THR A 23 -25.37 -2.44 14.69
CA THR A 23 -24.83 -2.84 13.40
C THR A 23 -25.41 -4.20 13.11
N ASP A 24 -26.50 -4.17 12.35
CA ASP A 24 -27.16 -5.28 11.68
C ASP A 24 -26.14 -5.99 10.78
N ASP A 25 -25.32 -6.86 11.36
CA ASP A 25 -24.47 -7.77 10.61
C ASP A 25 -25.34 -8.98 10.27
N THR A 26 -26.02 -8.84 9.12
CA THR A 26 -26.75 -9.90 8.44
C THR A 26 -25.86 -11.13 8.36
N ALA A 27 -26.11 -12.10 9.26
CA ALA A 27 -25.59 -13.43 9.13
C ALA A 27 -26.12 -14.01 7.82
N GLU A 28 -25.25 -14.11 6.81
CA GLU A 28 -25.52 -14.87 5.60
C GLU A 28 -25.84 -16.31 5.98
N GLU A 29 -27.14 -16.59 5.99
CA GLU A 29 -27.73 -17.89 6.13
C GLU A 29 -27.25 -18.76 4.94
N VAL A 30 -26.19 -19.53 5.15
CA VAL A 30 -25.82 -20.63 4.26
C VAL A 30 -26.88 -21.70 4.42
N SER A 31 -27.98 -21.54 3.69
CA SER A 31 -29.01 -22.55 3.47
C SER A 31 -28.37 -23.74 2.75
N ASP A 32 -28.03 -24.77 3.52
CA ASP A 32 -27.68 -26.11 3.01
C ASP A 32 -28.98 -26.93 2.95
N ASP A 33 -29.89 -26.55 2.05
CA ASP A 33 -31.01 -27.40 1.66
C ASP A 33 -30.51 -28.46 0.67
N ALA A 34 -30.18 -29.65 1.19
CA ALA A 34 -30.42 -30.91 0.49
C ALA A 34 -30.23 -32.15 1.39
N ALA A 35 -31.32 -32.91 1.45
CA ALA A 35 -31.43 -34.35 1.69
C ALA A 35 -31.37 -34.87 3.14
N LYS A 36 -32.57 -35.05 3.69
CA LYS A 36 -32.92 -36.20 4.54
C LYS A 36 -32.40 -37.49 3.90
N ASP A 37 -31.53 -38.20 4.61
CA ASP A 37 -31.47 -39.66 4.53
C ASP A 37 -31.17 -40.23 5.93
N GLU A 38 -32.25 -40.58 6.63
CA GLU A 38 -32.24 -41.24 7.94
C GLU A 38 -31.86 -42.72 7.77
N THR A 39 -30.65 -43.04 7.29
CA THR A 39 -30.12 -44.43 7.38
C THR A 39 -28.58 -44.47 7.32
N GLY A 40 -27.87 -44.01 8.36
CA GLY A 40 -26.40 -44.20 8.43
C GLY A 40 -25.62 -43.24 9.34
N GLU A 41 -26.10 -43.00 10.55
CA GLU A 41 -25.82 -41.75 11.28
C GLU A 41 -24.41 -41.58 11.89
N GLN A 42 -23.49 -42.56 11.81
CA GLN A 42 -22.12 -42.38 12.33
C GLN A 42 -21.01 -42.41 11.26
N SER A 43 -21.21 -43.09 10.12
CA SER A 43 -20.19 -43.18 9.07
C SER A 43 -20.25 -42.04 8.04
N GLY A 44 -21.44 -41.48 7.77
CA GLY A 44 -21.63 -40.43 6.76
C GLY A 44 -21.14 -39.04 7.23
N LYS A 45 -21.33 -38.71 8.52
CA LYS A 45 -20.91 -37.44 9.12
C LYS A 45 -19.39 -37.26 9.11
N ALA A 46 -18.64 -38.29 9.48
CA ALA A 46 -17.17 -38.26 9.46
C ALA A 46 -16.59 -38.06 8.05
N GLY A 47 -17.21 -38.68 7.02
CA GLY A 47 -16.82 -38.48 5.62
C GLY A 47 -17.13 -37.06 5.12
N SER A 48 -18.29 -36.52 5.51
CA SER A 48 -18.71 -35.15 5.18
C SER A 48 -17.79 -34.10 5.82
N GLU A 49 -17.45 -34.26 7.10
CA GLU A 49 -16.50 -33.37 7.80
C GLU A 49 -15.11 -33.43 7.18
N ALA A 50 -14.58 -34.62 6.91
CA ALA A 50 -13.28 -34.79 6.25
C ALA A 50 -13.26 -34.14 4.85
N ALA A 51 -14.37 -34.21 4.10
CA ALA A 51 -14.50 -33.53 2.81
C ALA A 51 -14.51 -32.01 2.96
N ARG A 52 -15.24 -31.48 3.96
CA ARG A 52 -15.27 -30.04 4.28
C ARG A 52 -13.88 -29.51 4.66
N TYR A 53 -13.13 -30.21 5.50
CA TYR A 53 -11.76 -29.81 5.86
C TYR A 53 -10.80 -29.79 4.67
N ARG A 54 -10.88 -30.78 3.77
CA ARG A 54 -10.05 -30.78 2.55
C ARG A 54 -10.37 -29.61 1.64
N ARG A 55 -11.65 -29.21 1.56
CA ARG A 55 -12.07 -28.04 0.78
C ARG A 55 -11.45 -26.78 1.39
N ARG A 56 -11.65 -26.56 2.69
CA ARG A 56 -11.08 -25.42 3.43
C ARG A 56 -9.56 -25.35 3.30
N LEU A 57 -8.87 -26.48 3.39
CA LEU A 57 -7.40 -26.50 3.25
C LEU A 57 -6.96 -25.97 1.88
N ARG A 58 -7.56 -26.46 0.79
CA ARG A 58 -7.23 -26.00 -0.56
C ARG A 58 -7.56 -24.53 -0.77
N GLU A 59 -8.66 -24.07 -0.20
CA GLU A 59 -9.07 -22.67 -0.24
C GLU A 59 -8.05 -21.77 0.46
N THR A 60 -7.63 -22.12 1.69
CA THR A 60 -6.58 -21.37 2.40
C THR A 60 -5.22 -21.40 1.71
N GLU A 61 -4.86 -22.52 1.06
CA GLU A 61 -3.62 -22.61 0.28
C GLU A 61 -3.69 -21.71 -0.96
N ALA A 62 -4.84 -21.67 -1.64
CA ALA A 62 -5.07 -20.79 -2.77
C ALA A 62 -5.04 -19.31 -2.37
N GLU A 63 -5.67 -18.95 -1.25
CA GLU A 63 -5.62 -17.59 -0.69
C GLU A 63 -4.20 -17.17 -0.35
N ARG A 64 -3.45 -18.03 0.33
CA ARG A 64 -2.04 -17.78 0.66
C ARG A 64 -1.20 -17.57 -0.59
N ASP A 65 -1.41 -18.36 -1.63
CA ASP A 65 -0.65 -18.25 -2.88
C ASP A 65 -1.05 -16.98 -3.68
N ALA A 66 -2.33 -16.59 -3.63
CA ALA A 66 -2.80 -15.31 -4.16
C ALA A 66 -2.16 -14.11 -3.44
N LEU A 67 -2.14 -14.14 -2.10
CA LEU A 67 -1.50 -13.09 -1.29
C LEU A 67 0.00 -13.00 -1.55
N ARG A 68 0.70 -14.13 -1.69
CA ARG A 68 2.12 -14.15 -2.07
C ARG A 68 2.37 -13.52 -3.44
N THR A 69 1.49 -13.79 -4.40
CA THR A 69 1.57 -13.21 -5.75
C THR A 69 1.36 -11.70 -5.70
N GLN A 70 0.37 -11.23 -4.93
CA GLN A 70 0.10 -9.80 -4.76
C GLN A 70 1.25 -9.08 -4.06
N LEU A 71 1.81 -9.66 -3.00
CA LEU A 71 2.96 -9.12 -2.28
C LEU A 71 4.18 -9.03 -3.21
N ALA A 72 4.49 -10.07 -3.98
CA ALA A 72 5.58 -10.05 -4.94
C ALA A 72 5.41 -8.93 -5.98
N ALA A 73 4.19 -8.74 -6.51
CA ALA A 73 3.89 -7.65 -7.44
C ALA A 73 4.03 -6.27 -6.81
N GLN A 74 3.63 -6.09 -5.55
CA GLN A 74 3.80 -4.84 -4.81
C GLN A 74 5.29 -4.52 -4.61
N HIS A 75 6.10 -5.51 -4.18
CA HIS A 75 7.54 -5.33 -4.02
C HIS A 75 8.23 -5.00 -5.34
N GLU A 76 7.84 -5.68 -6.43
CA GLU A 76 8.36 -5.38 -7.76
C GLU A 76 8.01 -3.94 -8.20
N SER A 77 6.79 -3.48 -7.89
CA SER A 77 6.37 -2.10 -8.15
C SER A 77 7.15 -1.06 -7.32
N LEU A 78 7.43 -1.35 -6.06
CA LEU A 78 8.22 -0.46 -5.20
C LEU A 78 9.65 -0.37 -5.71
N LEU A 79 10.26 -1.51 -6.05
CA LEU A 79 11.61 -1.55 -6.61
C LEU A 79 11.68 -0.81 -7.95
N ALA A 80 10.66 -0.93 -8.79
CA ALA A 80 10.57 -0.21 -10.07
C ALA A 80 10.62 1.33 -9.93
N GLY A 81 10.24 1.87 -8.77
CA GLY A 81 10.42 3.29 -8.44
C GLY A 81 11.89 3.72 -8.31
N VAL A 82 12.79 2.78 -8.03
CA VAL A 82 14.24 3.02 -7.86
C VAL A 82 15.02 2.54 -9.09
N ILE A 83 14.79 1.30 -9.51
CA ILE A 83 15.44 0.66 -10.66
C ILE A 83 14.53 -0.39 -11.28
N GLU A 84 14.59 -0.55 -12.61
CA GLU A 84 13.77 -1.55 -13.28
C GLU A 84 14.18 -2.97 -12.83
N PRO A 85 13.25 -3.79 -12.28
CA PRO A 85 13.58 -5.12 -11.73
C PRO A 85 14.21 -6.08 -12.74
N LYS A 86 13.92 -5.89 -14.03
CA LYS A 86 14.57 -6.66 -15.11
C LYS A 86 16.07 -6.39 -15.21
N LEU A 87 16.51 -5.16 -14.93
CA LEU A 87 17.93 -4.80 -14.93
C LEU A 87 18.66 -5.46 -13.75
N VAL A 88 18.03 -5.48 -12.59
CA VAL A 88 18.55 -6.17 -11.39
C VAL A 88 18.80 -7.65 -11.71
N ARG A 89 17.80 -8.33 -12.28
CA ARG A 89 17.92 -9.74 -12.69
C ARG A 89 18.95 -9.93 -13.81
N ALA A 90 19.03 -9.01 -14.77
CA ALA A 90 20.01 -9.09 -15.87
C ALA A 90 21.45 -8.91 -15.39
N ALA A 91 21.67 -8.13 -14.33
CA ALA A 91 22.94 -8.01 -13.63
C ALA A 91 23.26 -9.21 -12.72
N GLY A 92 22.36 -10.19 -12.62
CA GLY A 92 22.54 -11.39 -11.79
C GLY A 92 22.24 -11.17 -10.30
N PHE A 93 21.67 -10.04 -9.92
CA PHE A 93 21.26 -9.77 -8.53
C PHE A 93 19.81 -10.21 -8.27
N ASP A 94 19.50 -10.45 -6.99
CA ASP A 94 18.14 -10.78 -6.55
C ASP A 94 17.38 -9.51 -6.14
N PRO A 95 16.21 -9.21 -6.73
CA PRO A 95 15.30 -8.17 -6.23
C PRO A 95 14.97 -8.25 -4.75
N ALA A 96 15.01 -9.45 -4.13
CA ALA A 96 14.77 -9.61 -2.70
C ALA A 96 15.86 -8.98 -1.82
N GLU A 97 17.04 -8.64 -2.36
CA GLU A 97 18.08 -7.89 -1.62
C GLU A 97 17.63 -6.49 -1.22
N ALA A 98 16.57 -5.96 -1.83
CA ALA A 98 15.95 -4.69 -1.45
C ALA A 98 15.04 -4.79 -0.21
N LEU A 99 14.92 -5.98 0.39
CA LEU A 99 14.09 -6.20 1.58
C LEU A 99 14.96 -6.22 2.86
N ASP A 100 14.35 -5.84 3.97
CA ASP A 100 14.89 -6.05 5.31
C ASP A 100 14.74 -7.51 5.76
N ASP A 101 15.20 -7.82 6.97
CA ASP A 101 15.15 -9.17 7.52
C ASP A 101 13.71 -9.62 7.86
N ASN A 102 12.76 -8.68 7.91
CA ASN A 102 11.33 -8.94 8.09
C ASN A 102 10.59 -9.10 6.75
N GLY A 103 11.30 -8.97 5.61
CA GLY A 103 10.72 -9.01 4.27
C GLY A 103 10.02 -7.70 3.87
N VAL A 104 10.23 -6.60 4.59
CA VAL A 104 9.69 -5.27 4.27
C VAL A 104 10.63 -4.56 3.31
N PHE A 105 10.06 -3.77 2.38
CA PHE A 105 10.86 -2.98 1.44
C PHE A 105 11.71 -1.93 2.16
N ASP A 106 13.03 -2.01 1.97
CA ASP A 106 14.01 -1.09 2.52
C ASP A 106 14.56 -0.18 1.40
N PRO A 107 14.28 1.14 1.46
CA PRO A 107 14.68 2.06 0.41
C PRO A 107 16.20 2.23 0.30
N ASP A 108 16.94 2.10 1.40
CA ASP A 108 18.40 2.26 1.40
C ASP A 108 19.05 1.04 0.75
N LYS A 109 18.59 -0.17 1.09
CA LYS A 109 19.01 -1.40 0.40
C LYS A 109 18.64 -1.39 -1.08
N ALA A 110 17.45 -0.89 -1.43
CA ALA A 110 17.03 -0.74 -2.83
C ALA A 110 17.95 0.23 -3.59
N ALA A 111 18.31 1.36 -2.98
CA ALA A 111 19.23 2.32 -3.57
C ALA A 111 20.64 1.72 -3.75
N ASP A 112 21.12 0.94 -2.79
CA ASP A 112 22.41 0.26 -2.85
C ASP A 112 22.45 -0.81 -3.95
N LEU A 113 21.39 -1.62 -4.03
CA LEU A 113 21.18 -2.59 -5.10
C LEU A 113 21.14 -1.91 -6.47
N ALA A 114 20.45 -0.77 -6.59
CA ALA A 114 20.41 -0.01 -7.84
C ALA A 114 21.78 0.50 -8.25
N ARG A 115 22.60 1.00 -7.31
CA ARG A 115 23.98 1.44 -7.60
C ARG A 115 24.86 0.29 -8.06
N ARG A 116 24.78 -0.87 -7.39
CA ARG A 116 25.51 -2.09 -7.78
C ARG A 116 25.09 -2.59 -9.17
N THR A 117 23.78 -2.69 -9.41
CA THR A 117 23.20 -3.08 -10.71
C THR A 117 23.67 -2.17 -11.84
N ASN A 118 23.62 -0.85 -11.62
CA ASN A 118 24.09 0.13 -12.60
C ASN A 118 25.59 0.00 -12.87
N GLY A 119 26.40 -0.22 -11.83
CA GLY A 119 27.84 -0.47 -11.96
C GLY A 119 28.14 -1.72 -12.79
N GLU A 120 27.45 -2.82 -12.51
CA GLU A 120 27.61 -4.10 -13.21
C GLU A 120 27.22 -4.00 -14.70
N LEU A 121 26.15 -3.28 -15.00
CA LEU A 121 25.68 -3.07 -16.37
C LEU A 121 26.41 -1.93 -17.10
N GLY A 122 27.35 -1.25 -16.46
CA GLY A 122 28.03 -0.08 -17.02
C GLY A 122 27.10 1.12 -17.27
N LEU A 123 25.93 1.15 -16.63
CA LEU A 123 24.99 2.26 -16.67
C LEU A 123 25.51 3.32 -15.71
N GLY A 124 26.10 4.39 -16.24
CA GLY A 124 26.58 5.51 -15.42
C GLY A 124 25.47 6.13 -14.55
N PRO A 125 25.83 6.99 -13.57
CA PRO A 125 24.85 7.61 -12.69
C PRO A 125 23.79 8.37 -13.49
N ARG A 126 22.51 8.19 -13.12
CA ARG A 126 21.38 8.87 -13.78
C ARG A 126 21.60 10.37 -13.70
N ARG A 127 21.86 11.00 -14.84
CA ARG A 127 21.96 12.45 -14.93
C ARG A 127 20.55 13.04 -14.78
N PRO A 128 20.37 14.13 -14.02
CA PRO A 128 19.10 14.82 -14.00
C PRO A 128 18.75 15.24 -15.42
N LEU A 129 17.48 15.03 -15.80
CA LEU A 129 16.97 15.49 -17.08
C LEU A 129 17.19 17.01 -17.17
N PRO A 130 17.67 17.53 -18.31
CA PRO A 130 17.79 18.97 -18.47
C PRO A 130 16.41 19.61 -18.28
N VAL A 131 16.31 20.55 -17.36
CA VAL A 131 15.09 21.33 -17.15
C VAL A 131 14.89 22.20 -18.39
N SER A 132 13.94 21.85 -19.26
CA SER A 132 13.70 22.53 -20.54
C SER A 132 13.32 24.01 -20.40
N VAL A 133 12.92 24.43 -19.20
CA VAL A 133 12.52 25.81 -18.87
C VAL A 133 13.71 26.68 -18.44
N ALA A 134 14.85 26.09 -18.10
CA ALA A 134 16.06 26.83 -17.75
C ALA A 134 16.71 27.40 -19.02
N GLY A 135 16.47 28.69 -19.29
CA GLY A 135 16.97 29.40 -20.48
C GLY A 135 15.88 29.92 -21.42
N GLN A 136 14.63 29.51 -21.24
CA GLN A 136 13.49 30.24 -21.82
C GLN A 136 13.20 31.46 -20.95
N SER A 137 14.06 32.48 -21.06
CA SER A 137 13.61 33.84 -20.79
C SER A 137 12.33 34.04 -21.60
N ARG A 138 11.18 34.12 -20.92
CA ARG A 138 9.99 34.66 -21.55
C ARG A 138 10.41 36.02 -22.08
N ASP A 139 10.52 36.17 -23.38
CA ASP A 139 10.49 37.45 -24.06
C ASP A 139 9.16 38.13 -23.69
N ARG A 140 9.09 38.66 -22.46
CA ARG A 140 8.10 39.63 -22.04
C ARG A 140 8.62 41.01 -22.39
N ASP A 141 9.01 41.18 -23.64
CA ASP A 141 9.24 42.50 -24.23
C ASP A 141 9.21 42.40 -25.75
N ARG A 142 7.99 42.25 -26.28
CA ARG A 142 7.51 42.92 -27.50
C ARG A 142 6.06 42.52 -27.76
N GLY A 143 5.12 43.28 -27.21
CA GLY A 143 3.75 43.31 -27.74
C GLY A 143 2.58 43.12 -26.77
N ALA A 144 2.67 43.52 -25.50
CA ALA A 144 1.47 43.68 -24.68
C ALA A 144 0.86 45.09 -24.91
N PRO A 145 -0.34 45.24 -25.51
CA PRO A 145 -1.05 46.51 -25.46
C PRO A 145 -1.46 46.78 -24.00
N ARG A 146 -1.03 47.93 -23.50
CA ARG A 146 -1.40 48.48 -22.19
C ARG A 146 -2.92 48.58 -22.07
N ARG A 147 -3.58 47.57 -21.51
CA ARG A 147 -4.99 47.62 -21.14
C ARG A 147 -5.11 47.18 -19.70
N LEU A 148 -4.70 48.05 -18.77
CA LEU A 148 -5.03 48.04 -17.33
C LEU A 148 -4.35 49.23 -16.65
N ALA A 149 -3.15 49.62 -17.09
CA ALA A 149 -2.39 50.75 -16.54
C ALA A 149 -2.99 52.15 -16.82
N GLY A 150 -3.96 52.26 -17.75
CA GLY A 150 -4.64 53.52 -18.08
C GLY A 150 -6.12 53.56 -17.71
N ALA A 151 -6.65 52.50 -17.08
CA ALA A 151 -8.08 52.39 -16.78
C ALA A 151 -8.55 53.37 -15.70
N PHE A 152 -7.63 53.87 -14.87
CA PHE A 152 -7.89 54.84 -13.79
C PHE A 152 -7.29 56.23 -14.06
N SER A 153 -6.88 56.50 -15.30
CA SER A 153 -6.41 57.84 -15.69
C SER A 153 -7.61 58.80 -15.78
N PRO A 154 -7.49 60.05 -15.28
CA PRO A 154 -8.61 61.01 -15.19
C PRO A 154 -9.28 61.32 -16.53
N GLU A 155 -8.54 61.18 -17.64
CA GLU A 155 -9.03 61.39 -19.00
C GLU A 155 -10.05 60.33 -19.47
N ASN A 156 -10.04 59.12 -18.89
CA ASN A 156 -10.90 58.02 -19.32
C ASN A 156 -12.24 57.93 -18.54
N LEU A 157 -12.51 58.86 -17.61
CA LEU A 157 -13.70 58.87 -16.75
C LEU A 157 -14.90 59.70 -17.29
N HIS A 158 -14.73 60.41 -18.42
CA HIS A 158 -15.75 61.34 -18.95
C HIS A 158 -16.47 60.84 -20.22
N ARG A 159 -16.33 59.56 -20.57
CA ARG A 159 -17.05 58.98 -21.70
C ARG A 159 -18.02 57.89 -21.21
N GLY A 160 -19.21 58.34 -20.84
CA GLY A 160 -20.40 57.54 -20.55
C GLY A 160 -21.61 58.19 -21.20
#